data_AF-A0A378J5B2-F1
#
_entry.id   AF-A0A378J5B2-F1
#
_cell.length_a   1.000
_cell.length_b   1.000
_cell.length_c   1.000
_cell.angle_alpha   90.00
_cell.angle_beta   90.00
_cell.angle_gamma   90.00
#
_symmetry.space_group_name_H-M   'P 1'
#
loop_
_entity.id
_entity.type
_entity.pdbx_description
1 polymer ?
#
loop_
_entity_poly.entity_id
_entity_poly.type
_entity_poly.pdbx_seq_one_letter_code
_entity_poly.pdbx_strand_id
1 'polypeptide(L)'
;MAKIPGYERDANIFAIYSLLSKEDFFKGAEGNVPQIITVIKNILEDIDLDSEREISESILMIKKEIENYHDHSSNSNVNDLLSAFSCPTNLTYKTIRSTVCVKNETMKNILSSYD
;
A
#
# COMPACT_ATOMS: atom_id res chain seq x y z
N MET A 1 -2.09 12.18 -22.44
CA MET A 1 -2.52 11.26 -21.37
C MET A 1 -3.59 11.96 -20.56
N ALA A 2 -4.70 11.29 -20.26
CA ALA A 2 -5.76 11.86 -19.43
C ALA A 2 -5.30 11.89 -17.96
N LYS A 3 -5.49 13.01 -17.27
CA LYS A 3 -5.27 13.09 -15.83
C LYS A 3 -6.30 12.22 -15.12
N ILE A 4 -5.86 11.40 -14.16
CA ILE A 4 -6.76 10.63 -13.32
C ILE A 4 -7.56 11.63 -12.46
N PRO A 5 -8.91 11.55 -12.43
CA PRO A 5 -9.72 12.41 -11.57
C PRO A 5 -9.27 12.32 -10.10
N GLY A 6 -9.31 13.44 -9.36
CA GLY A 6 -8.89 13.49 -7.94
C GLY A 6 -9.56 12.42 -7.10
N TYR A 7 -10.89 12.30 -7.22
CA TYR A 7 -11.67 11.29 -6.49
C TYR A 7 -11.21 9.84 -6.69
N GLU A 8 -10.72 9.46 -7.88
CA GLU A 8 -10.20 8.10 -8.12
C GLU A 8 -8.83 7.90 -7.48
N ARG A 9 -7.99 8.94 -7.43
CA ARG A 9 -6.69 8.89 -6.75
C ARG A 9 -6.90 8.69 -5.26
N ASP A 10 -7.80 9.48 -4.68
CA ASP A 10 -8.14 9.47 -3.27
C ASP A 10 -8.72 8.11 -2.86
N ALA A 11 -9.64 7.55 -3.65
CA ALA A 11 -10.23 6.24 -3.38
C ALA A 11 -9.18 5.11 -3.34
N ASN A 12 -8.21 5.10 -4.25
CA ASN A 12 -7.17 4.06 -4.27
C ASN A 12 -6.19 4.18 -3.09
N ILE A 13 -5.81 5.41 -2.73
CA ILE A 13 -4.97 5.67 -1.55
C ILE A 13 -5.72 5.28 -0.29
N PHE A 14 -6.97 5.72 -0.16
CA PHE A 14 -7.82 5.41 0.98
C PHE A 14 -8.09 3.92 1.16
N ALA A 15 -8.28 3.17 0.07
CA ALA A 15 -8.44 1.72 0.12
C ALA A 15 -7.19 1.03 0.69
N ILE A 16 -5.99 1.45 0.26
CA ILE A 16 -4.73 0.91 0.77
C ILE A 16 -4.51 1.33 2.24
N TYR A 17 -4.78 2.58 2.60
CA TYR A 17 -4.73 3.05 3.99
C TYR A 17 -5.66 2.26 4.90
N SER A 18 -6.88 2.01 4.43
CA SER A 18 -7.89 1.25 5.15
C SER A 18 -7.48 -0.21 5.32
N LEU A 19 -6.85 -0.81 4.31
CA LEU A 19 -6.24 -2.13 4.40
C LEU A 19 -5.16 -2.14 5.49
N LEU A 20 -4.20 -1.21 5.45
CA LEU A 20 -3.11 -1.08 6.44
C LEU A 20 -3.62 -0.89 7.88
N SER A 21 -4.82 -0.33 8.04
CA SER A 21 -5.48 -0.17 9.34
C SER A 21 -6.08 -1.47 9.90
N LYS A 22 -6.08 -2.56 9.14
CA LYS A 22 -6.45 -3.91 9.61
C LYS A 22 -5.22 -4.62 10.18
N GLU A 23 -4.71 -4.13 11.30
CA GLU A 23 -3.46 -4.59 11.91
C GLU A 23 -3.36 -6.12 12.07
N ASP A 24 -4.46 -6.79 12.43
CA ASP A 24 -4.50 -8.25 12.58
C ASP A 24 -4.09 -9.02 11.31
N PHE A 25 -4.25 -8.42 10.12
CA PHE A 25 -3.84 -9.04 8.86
C PHE A 25 -2.32 -9.04 8.68
N PHE A 26 -1.61 -8.15 9.36
CA PHE A 26 -0.19 -7.92 9.18
C PHE A 26 0.67 -8.42 10.34
N LYS A 27 0.07 -8.75 11.47
CA LYS A 27 0.79 -9.27 12.63
C LYS A 27 1.67 -10.46 12.25
N GLY A 28 2.94 -10.41 12.65
CA GLY A 28 3.88 -11.51 12.52
C GLY A 28 3.60 -12.62 13.55
N ALA A 29 4.46 -13.64 13.58
CA ALA A 29 4.33 -14.77 14.51
C ALA A 29 4.34 -14.34 16.00
N GLU A 30 4.97 -13.20 16.30
CA GLU A 30 5.04 -12.64 17.65
C GLU A 30 3.82 -11.78 18.02
N GLY A 31 2.82 -11.67 17.13
CA GLY A 31 1.62 -10.88 17.34
C GLY A 31 1.79 -9.36 17.13
N ASN A 32 2.98 -8.92 16.74
CA ASN A 32 3.29 -7.51 16.46
C ASN A 32 3.17 -7.20 14.96
N VAL A 33 2.71 -5.99 14.63
CA VAL A 33 2.70 -5.48 13.25
C VAL A 33 4.14 -5.09 12.85
N PRO A 34 4.66 -5.58 11.71
CA PRO A 34 5.99 -5.21 11.25
C PRO A 34 6.12 -3.70 11.04
N GLN A 35 7.25 -3.13 11.44
CA GLN A 35 7.49 -1.68 11.39
C GLN A 35 7.24 -1.08 10.01
N ILE A 36 7.59 -1.80 8.93
CA ILE A 36 7.37 -1.34 7.55
C ILE A 36 5.90 -1.05 7.25
N ILE A 37 4.96 -1.79 7.82
CA ILE A 37 3.52 -1.58 7.62
C ILE A 37 3.10 -0.24 8.24
N THR A 38 3.59 0.05 9.45
CA THR A 38 3.36 1.34 10.12
C THR A 38 3.99 2.49 9.36
N VAL A 39 5.22 2.31 8.85
CA VAL A 39 5.90 3.33 8.04
C VAL A 39 5.11 3.66 6.77
N ILE A 40 4.65 2.63 6.03
CA ILE A 40 3.82 2.85 4.84
C ILE A 40 2.54 3.58 5.22
N LYS A 41 1.86 3.17 6.30
CA LYS A 41 0.61 3.81 6.74
C LYS A 41 0.82 5.29 7.06
N ASN A 42 1.87 5.64 7.79
CA ASN A 42 2.19 7.03 8.12
C ASN A 42 2.48 7.86 6.86
N ILE A 43 3.23 7.31 5.90
CA ILE A 43 3.46 7.98 4.62
C ILE A 43 2.13 8.28 3.91
N LEU A 44 1.15 7.38 3.96
CA LEU A 44 -0.16 7.62 3.35
C LEU A 44 -1.02 8.64 4.11
N GLU A 45 -0.84 8.73 5.44
CA GLU A 45 -1.58 9.68 6.29
C GLU A 45 -1.15 11.12 6.05
N ASP A 46 0.12 11.33 5.70
CA ASP A 46 0.72 12.65 5.54
C ASP A 46 0.62 13.22 4.10
N ILE A 47 -0.01 12.52 3.15
CA ILE A 47 -0.08 12.95 1.73
C ILE A 47 -1.08 14.11 1.55
N ASP A 48 -0.66 15.19 0.90
CA ASP A 48 -1.61 16.10 0.25
C ASP A 48 -2.21 15.47 -1.01
N LEU A 49 -3.46 15.02 -0.91
CA LEU A 49 -4.19 14.33 -2.00
C LEU A 49 -4.46 15.23 -3.22
N ASP A 50 -4.42 16.56 -3.05
CA ASP A 50 -4.57 17.49 -4.18
C ASP A 50 -3.25 17.64 -4.98
N SER A 51 -2.13 17.21 -4.40
CA SER A 51 -0.80 17.30 -5.01
C SER A 51 -0.42 16.02 -5.76
N GLU A 52 -0.55 16.04 -7.10
CA GLU A 52 -0.06 14.95 -7.97
C GLU A 52 1.42 14.61 -7.74
N ARG A 53 2.21 15.62 -7.36
CA ARG A 53 3.62 15.48 -7.03
C ARG A 53 3.81 14.69 -5.75
N GLU A 54 3.14 15.06 -4.67
CA GLU A 54 3.30 14.37 -3.38
C GLU A 54 2.80 12.92 -3.45
N ILE A 55 1.69 12.67 -4.16
CA ILE A 55 1.20 11.30 -4.45
C ILE A 55 2.24 10.45 -5.18
N SER A 56 3.01 11.05 -6.10
CA SER A 56 4.04 10.32 -6.85
C SER A 56 5.29 10.11 -6.00
N GLU A 57 5.69 11.13 -5.24
CA GLU A 57 6.83 11.09 -4.32
C GLU A 57 6.61 10.10 -3.18
N SER A 58 5.40 9.97 -2.64
CA SER A 58 5.06 9.02 -1.58
C SER A 58 5.26 7.57 -2.01
N ILE A 59 4.91 7.21 -3.25
CA ILE A 59 5.17 5.87 -3.81
C ILE A 59 6.69 5.61 -3.85
N LEU A 60 7.48 6.59 -4.28
CA LEU A 60 8.94 6.46 -4.31
C LEU A 60 9.53 6.33 -2.91
N MET A 61 9.04 7.10 -1.94
CA MET A 61 9.43 7.00 -0.54
C MET A 61 9.14 5.60 0.01
N ILE A 62 7.93 5.08 -0.20
CA ILE A 62 7.56 3.71 0.22
C ILE A 62 8.49 2.67 -0.41
N LYS A 63 8.76 2.75 -1.71
CA LYS A 63 9.68 1.80 -2.37
C LYS A 63 11.07 1.83 -1.74
N LYS A 64 11.58 3.03 -1.43
CA LYS A 64 12.88 3.21 -0.76
C LYS A 64 12.87 2.63 0.66
N GLU A 65 11.81 2.84 1.44
CA GLU A 65 11.68 2.25 2.78
C GLU A 65 11.67 0.72 2.71
N ILE A 66 11.01 0.14 1.69
CA ILE A 66 10.99 -1.30 1.47
C ILE A 66 12.37 -1.84 1.07
N GLU A 67 13.12 -1.13 0.22
CA GLU A 67 14.49 -1.51 -0.14
C GLU A 67 15.45 -1.51 1.06
N ASN A 68 15.24 -0.60 2.01
CA ASN A 68 16.01 -0.54 3.26
C ASN A 68 15.50 -1.48 4.36
N TYR A 69 14.34 -2.11 4.14
CA TYR A 69 13.73 -3.01 5.09
C TYR A 69 14.30 -4.42 4.95
N HIS A 70 15.19 -4.80 5.88
CA HIS A 70 15.90 -6.09 5.85
C HIS A 70 15.17 -7.22 6.60
N ASP A 71 14.10 -6.90 7.33
CA ASP A 71 13.39 -7.90 8.13
C ASP A 71 12.39 -8.67 7.28
N HIS A 72 12.60 -9.98 7.15
CA HIS A 72 11.65 -10.82 6.42
C HIS A 72 10.44 -11.15 7.31
N SER A 73 9.26 -10.70 6.89
CA SER A 73 8.02 -11.08 7.53
C SER A 73 7.64 -12.52 7.17
N SER A 74 7.27 -13.33 8.16
CA SER A 74 6.66 -14.65 7.90
C SER A 74 5.19 -14.54 7.45
N ASN A 75 4.58 -13.35 7.55
CA ASN A 75 3.21 -13.11 7.16
C ASN A 75 3.12 -12.87 5.65
N SER A 76 2.41 -13.74 4.94
CA SER A 76 2.24 -13.66 3.48
C SER A 76 1.54 -12.36 3.04
N ASN A 77 0.64 -11.80 3.85
CA ASN A 77 -0.04 -10.56 3.51
C ASN A 77 0.93 -9.37 3.48
N VAL A 78 1.89 -9.34 4.41
CA VAL A 78 2.97 -8.35 4.39
C VAL A 78 3.77 -8.52 3.10
N ASN A 79 4.24 -9.74 2.82
CA ASN A 79 5.07 -10.01 1.65
C ASN A 79 4.37 -9.67 0.33
N ASP A 80 3.08 -10.00 0.20
CA ASP A 80 2.27 -9.69 -0.98
C ASP A 80 2.14 -8.18 -1.17
N LEU A 81 1.86 -7.43 -0.10
CA LEU A 81 1.77 -5.97 -0.15
C LEU A 81 3.11 -5.33 -0.53
N LEU A 82 4.20 -5.72 0.13
CA LEU A 82 5.54 -5.19 -0.17
C LEU A 82 5.92 -5.49 -1.63
N SER A 83 5.63 -6.71 -2.11
CA SER A 83 5.90 -7.08 -3.50
C SER A 83 5.10 -6.24 -4.51
N ALA A 84 3.91 -5.78 -4.16
CA ALA A 84 3.10 -4.92 -5.01
C ALA A 84 3.72 -3.52 -5.11
N PHE A 85 4.25 -2.98 -4.02
CA PHE A 85 4.99 -1.71 -4.03
C PHE A 85 6.34 -1.82 -4.75
N SER A 86 7.11 -2.88 -4.51
CA SER A 86 8.41 -3.10 -5.15
C SER A 86 8.32 -3.41 -6.65
N CYS A 87 7.13 -3.67 -7.19
CA CYS A 87 6.96 -3.93 -8.61
C CYS A 87 7.34 -2.67 -9.45
N PRO A 88 8.30 -2.76 -10.39
CA PRO A 88 8.76 -1.59 -11.15
C PRO A 88 7.66 -0.95 -12.01
N THR A 89 6.70 -1.74 -12.47
CA THR A 89 5.59 -1.28 -13.30
C THR A 89 4.44 -0.68 -12.50
N ASN A 90 4.44 -0.84 -11.18
CA ASN A 90 3.43 -0.26 -10.30
C ASN A 90 3.82 1.16 -9.93
N LEU A 91 3.36 2.11 -10.74
CA LEU A 91 3.66 3.54 -10.64
C LEU A 91 2.51 4.38 -10.06
N THR A 92 1.38 3.76 -9.74
CA THR A 92 0.20 4.45 -9.20
C THR A 92 -0.43 3.61 -8.10
N TYR A 93 -1.12 4.24 -7.16
CA TYR A 93 -1.89 3.51 -6.14
C TYR A 93 -2.95 2.58 -6.74
N LYS A 94 -3.51 2.92 -7.91
CA LYS A 94 -4.42 2.04 -8.65
C LYS A 94 -3.74 0.74 -9.08
N THR A 95 -2.57 0.82 -9.71
CA THR A 95 -1.84 -0.39 -10.16
C THR A 95 -1.29 -1.21 -9.00
N ILE A 96 -0.89 -0.55 -7.91
CA ILE A 96 -0.50 -1.21 -6.65
C ILE A 96 -1.70 -1.99 -6.08
N ARG A 97 -2.85 -1.33 -5.88
CA ARG A 97 -4.09 -1.94 -5.39
C ARG A 97 -4.52 -3.12 -6.25
N SER A 98 -4.55 -2.95 -7.57
CA SER A 98 -4.89 -4.04 -8.50
C SER A 98 -3.94 -5.24 -8.36
N THR A 99 -2.64 -4.99 -8.18
CA THR A 99 -1.65 -6.07 -7.98
C THR A 99 -1.90 -6.81 -6.67
N VAL A 100 -2.21 -6.10 -5.58
CA VAL A 100 -2.58 -6.73 -4.30
C VAL A 100 -3.83 -7.59 -4.48
N CYS A 101 -4.88 -7.07 -5.13
CA CYS A 101 -6.12 -7.82 -5.37
C CYS A 101 -5.91 -9.09 -6.19
N VAL A 102 -5.01 -9.07 -7.18
CA VAL A 102 -4.70 -10.25 -8.01
C VAL A 102 -3.94 -11.31 -7.22
N LYS A 103 -3.06 -10.89 -6.30
CA LYS A 103 -2.20 -11.83 -5.54
C LYS A 103 -2.86 -12.40 -4.29
N ASN A 104 -3.72 -11.62 -3.63
CA ASN A 104 -4.21 -11.97 -2.30
C ASN A 104 -5.73 -11.77 -2.19
N GLU A 105 -6.47 -12.87 -2.27
CA GLU A 105 -7.94 -12.86 -2.25
C GLU A 105 -8.50 -12.35 -0.91
N THR A 106 -7.80 -12.59 0.21
CA THR A 106 -8.22 -12.11 1.53
C THR A 106 -8.16 -10.57 1.61
N MET A 107 -7.06 -9.98 1.13
CA MET A 107 -6.91 -8.52 1.07
C MET A 107 -7.82 -7.89 0.01
N LYS A 108 -8.07 -8.60 -1.10
CA LYS A 108 -9.03 -8.18 -2.12
C LYS A 108 -10.41 -7.94 -1.54
N ASN A 109 -10.92 -8.81 -0.65
CA ASN A 109 -12.24 -8.61 -0.03
C ASN A 109 -12.35 -7.29 0.73
N ILE A 110 -11.27 -6.86 1.39
CA ILE A 110 -11.21 -5.56 2.06
C ILE A 110 -11.14 -4.44 1.02
N LEU A 111 -10.24 -4.58 0.05
CA LEU A 111 -10.01 -3.55 -0.97
C LEU A 111 -11.25 -3.32 -1.85
N SER A 112 -11.99 -4.36 -2.23
CA SER A 112 -13.23 -4.26 -3.02
C SER A 112 -14.39 -3.59 -2.28
N SER A 113 -14.27 -3.34 -0.98
CA SER A 113 -15.27 -2.60 -0.20
C SER A 113 -15.27 -1.09 -0.49
N TYR A 114 -14.31 -0.62 -1.28
CA TYR A 114 -14.08 0.80 -1.62
C TYR A 114 -14.20 1.07 -3.13
N ASP A 115 -14.84 0.15 -3.88
CA ASP A 115 -15.21 0.31 -5.29
C ASP A 115 -16.63 0.89 -5.45
#